data_AF-A0A4Y7RYB0-F1
#
_entry.id   AF-A0A4Y7RYB0-F1
#
_cell.length_a   1.000
_cell.length_b   1.000
_cell.length_c   1.000
_cell.angle_alpha   90.00
_cell.angle_beta   90.00
_cell.angle_gamma   90.00
#
_symmetry.space_group_name_H-M   'P 1'
#
loop_
_entity.id
_entity.type
_entity.pdbx_description
1 polymer ?
#
loop_
_entity_poly.entity_id
_entity_poly.type
_entity_poly.pdbx_seq_one_letter_code
_entity_poly.pdbx_strand_id
1 'polypeptide(L)' 'MSGLEILTEIERLRRVMGILSEYGCSPDDLLAISRDLDQLIVLYHKTAM' A
#
# COMPACT_ATOMS: atom_id res chain seq x y z
N MET A 1 -1.33 -10.56 10.77
CA MET A 1 -0.17 -10.47 9.87
C MET A 1 1.07 -10.21 10.71
N SER A 2 2.15 -10.94 10.45
CA SER A 2 3.49 -10.62 10.96
C SER A 2 4.00 -9.32 10.33
N GLY A 3 5.01 -8.69 10.95
CA GLY A 3 5.65 -7.48 10.39
C GLY A 3 6.17 -7.69 8.96
N LEU A 4 6.68 -8.90 8.65
CA LEU A 4 7.15 -9.25 7.31
C LEU A 4 6.00 -9.33 6.28
N GLU A 5 4.86 -9.88 6.67
CA GLU A 5 3.67 -9.94 5.81
C GLU A 5 3.14 -8.53 5.51
N ILE A 6 3.16 -7.63 6.51
CA ILE A 6 2.75 -6.23 6.32
C ILE A 6 3.70 -5.50 5.37
N LEU A 7 5.02 -5.65 5.56
CA LEU A 7 6.01 -5.06 4.67
C LEU A 7 5.87 -5.56 3.22
N THR A 8 5.63 -6.87 3.06
CA THR A 8 5.42 -7.49 1.75
C THR A 8 4.19 -6.90 1.05
N GLU A 9 3.10 -6.71 1.79
CA GLU A 9 1.86 -6.15 1.23
C GLU A 9 2.00 -4.66 0.88
N ILE A 10 2.75 -3.88 1.67
CA ILE A 10 3.09 -2.49 1.35
C ILE A 10 3.84 -2.40 0.02
N GLU A 11 4.88 -3.23 -0.17
CA GLU A 11 5.65 -3.25 -1.42
C GLU A 11 4.81 -3.71 -2.61
N ARG A 12 3.91 -4.68 -2.40
CA ARG A 12 2.95 -5.12 -3.43
C ARG A 12 2.06 -3.96 -3.87
N LEU A 13 1.45 -3.23 -2.94
CA LEU A 13 0.56 -2.10 -3.25
C LEU A 13 1.30 -0.93 -3.88
N ARG A 14 2.55 -0.63 -3.47
CA ARG A 14 3.40 0.38 -4.11
C ARG A 14 3.63 0.08 -5.59
N ARG A 15 3.94 -1.19 -5.92
CA ARG A 15 4.10 -1.62 -7.31
C ARG A 15 2.80 -1.46 -8.10
N VAL A 16 1.65 -1.84 -7.53
CA VAL A 16 0.35 -1.68 -8.19
C VAL A 16 0.06 -0.20 -8.45
N MET A 17 0.28 0.67 -7.46
CA MET A 17 0.08 2.11 -7.61
C MET A 17 0.95 2.72 -8.73
N GLY A 18 2.22 2.32 -8.80
CA GLY A 18 3.12 2.75 -9.87
C GLY A 18 2.61 2.36 -11.25
N ILE A 19 2.22 1.10 -11.43
CA ILE A 19 1.60 0.60 -12.67
C ILE A 19 0.36 1.43 -13.01
N LEU A 20 -0.58 1.59 -12.07
CA LEU A 20 -1.83 2.31 -12.34
C LEU A 20 -1.61 3.79 -12.69
N SER A 21 -0.58 4.42 -12.10
CA SER A 21 -0.21 5.79 -12.44
C SER A 21 0.34 5.92 -13.87
N GLU A 22 1.06 4.91 -14.37
CA GLU A 22 1.63 4.90 -15.72
C GLU A 22 0.58 4.66 -16.81
N TYR A 23 -0.46 3.86 -16.52
CA TYR A 23 -1.51 3.51 -17.49
C TYR A 23 -2.73 4.44 -17.48
N GLY A 24 -2.66 5.59 -16.78
CA GLY A 24 -3.73 6.58 -16.75
C GLY A 24 -5.01 6.08 -16.07
N CYS A 25 -4.86 5.33 -14.99
CA CYS A 25 -5.97 4.77 -14.23
C CYS A 25 -6.87 5.85 -13.59
N SER A 26 -8.07 5.46 -13.19
CA SER A 26 -9.01 6.32 -12.49
C SER A 26 -8.38 6.90 -11.21
N PRO A 27 -8.50 8.21 -10.95
CA PRO A 27 -8.05 8.82 -9.70
C PRO A 27 -8.60 8.13 -8.44
N ASP A 28 -9.82 7.56 -8.53
CA ASP A 28 -10.45 6.87 -7.40
C ASP A 28 -9.71 5.58 -7.01
N ASP A 29 -9.18 4.85 -7.98
CA ASP A 29 -8.42 3.61 -7.73
C ASP A 29 -7.08 3.91 -7.06
N LEU A 30 -6.42 5.01 -7.49
CA LEU A 30 -5.20 5.50 -6.85
C LEU A 30 -5.46 5.96 -5.42
N LEU A 31 -6.58 6.65 -5.18
CA LEU A 31 -6.98 7.08 -3.83
C LEU A 31 -7.37 5.92 -2.91
N ALA A 32 -7.92 4.83 -3.45
CA ALA A 32 -8.20 3.62 -2.69
C ALA A 32 -6.89 2.96 -2.24
N ILE A 33 -5.95 2.76 -3.17
CA ILE A 33 -4.65 2.14 -2.87
C ILE A 33 -3.83 3.00 -1.91
N SER A 34 -3.87 4.33 -2.05
CA SER A 34 -3.20 5.24 -1.12
C SER A 34 -3.72 5.08 0.32
N ARG A 35 -5.04 4.93 0.50
CA ARG A 35 -5.64 4.74 1.82
C ARG A 35 -5.24 3.40 2.44
N ASP A 36 -5.18 2.35 1.64
CA ASP A 36 -4.76 1.02 2.11
C ASP A 36 -3.27 1.01 2.50
N LEU A 37 -2.43 1.71 1.74
CA LEU A 37 -1.01 1.90 2.07
C LEU A 37 -0.83 2.61 3.41
N ASP A 38 -1.55 3.71 3.65
CA ASP A 38 -1.46 4.44 4.91
C ASP A 38 -1.84 3.56 6.12
N GLN A 39 -2.90 2.77 5.98
CA GLN A 39 -3.33 1.84 7.04
C GLN A 39 -2.27 0.79 7.35
N LEU A 40 -1.66 0.20 6.31
CA LEU A 40 -0.63 -0.82 6.48
C LEU A 40 0.66 -0.25 7.07
N ILE A 41 1.05 0.97 6.68
CA ILE A 41 2.22 1.66 7.25
C ILE A 41 2.01 1.90 8.75
N VAL A 42 0.84 2.40 9.14
CA VAL A 42 0.50 2.58 10.57
C VAL A 42 0.52 1.24 11.31
N LEU A 43 -0.04 0.19 10.70
CA LEU A 43 -0.05 -1.15 11.30
C LEU A 43 1.37 -1.70 11.48
N TYR A 44 2.22 -1.55 10.47
CA TYR A 44 3.63 -1.97 10.51
C TYR A 44 4.36 -1.32 11.68
N HIS A 45 4.24 0.01 11.82
CA HIS A 45 4.87 0.74 12.91
C HIS A 45 4.35 0.33 14.28
N LYS A 46 3.05 0.01 14.42
CA LYS A 46 2.48 -0.51 15.67
C LYS A 46 2.99 -1.91 16.02
N THR A 47 3.25 -2.75 15.02
CA THR A 47 3.78 -4.11 15.23
C THR A 47 5.30 -4.16 15.43
N ALA A 48 6.01 -3.08 15.05
CA ALA A 48 7.45 -2.95 15.24
C ALA A 48 7.84 -2.34 16.59
N MET A 49 6.86 -1.83 17.36
CA MET A 49 7.00 -1.40 18.76
C MET A 49 6.74 -2.56 19.71
#